data_AF-A0A482ZJ05-F1
#
_entry.id   AF-A0A482ZJ05-F1
#
_cell.length_a   1.000
_cell.length_b   1.000
_cell.length_c   1.000
_cell.angle_alpha   90.00
_cell.angle_beta   90.00
_cell.angle_gamma   90.00
#
_symmetry.space_group_name_H-M   'P 1'
#
loop_
_entity.id
_entity.type
_entity.pdbx_description
1 polymer ?
#
loop_
_entity_poly.entity_id
_entity_poly.type
_entity_poly.pdbx_seq_one_letter_code
_entity_poly.pdbx_strand_id
1 'polypeptide(L)'
;MRSMKKRYSTTNPSVVCWIKQLVDTGDEEVTSFLQFTKTWVEKVNRGGLFLVNDSLYEVFVAMEVVLRKFLKTVSVDHRLDKDRVFAILSEDNEIQFHWSMMAFDLDEETSPCVFAEILKLFITVRGFAYASAIVDDYKRTCGLTNKRKKALRKELKKASDK
;
A
#
# COMPACT_ATOMS: atom_id res chain seq x y z
N MET A 1 -10.00 -47.62 33.43
CA MET A 1 -10.54 -46.85 32.29
C MET A 1 -9.62 -45.65 32.06
N ARG A 2 -9.01 -45.55 30.88
CA ARG A 2 -8.03 -44.48 30.55
C ARG A 2 -8.78 -43.20 30.21
N SER A 3 -8.46 -42.12 30.92
CA SER A 3 -8.91 -40.76 30.62
C SER A 3 -8.29 -40.29 29.30
N MET A 4 -9.12 -40.05 28.28
CA MET A 4 -8.70 -39.35 27.06
C MET A 4 -8.54 -37.86 27.38
N LYS A 5 -7.30 -37.43 27.58
CA LYS A 5 -6.96 -36.00 27.51
C LYS A 5 -7.12 -35.54 26.06
N LYS A 6 -8.06 -34.62 25.83
CA LYS A 6 -8.23 -33.88 24.57
C LYS A 6 -6.90 -33.22 24.19
N ARG A 7 -6.37 -33.54 23.02
CA ARG A 7 -5.31 -32.77 22.38
C ARG A 7 -5.99 -31.70 21.51
N TYR A 8 -6.07 -30.48 22.03
CA TYR A 8 -6.22 -29.32 21.17
C TYR A 8 -4.82 -29.03 20.61
N SER A 9 -4.61 -29.36 19.34
CA SER A 9 -3.46 -28.86 18.58
C SER A 9 -3.82 -27.45 18.12
N THR A 10 -3.60 -26.47 19.00
CA THR A 10 -3.72 -25.04 18.66
C THR A 10 -2.46 -24.63 17.92
N THR A 11 -2.35 -24.98 16.65
CA THR A 11 -1.38 -24.33 15.76
C THR A 11 -2.03 -23.04 15.27
N ASN A 12 -1.93 -21.98 16.07
CA ASN A 12 -2.03 -20.63 15.51
C ASN A 12 -0.90 -20.51 14.49
N PRO A 13 -1.17 -20.36 13.18
CA PRO A 13 -0.12 -20.01 12.25
C PRO A 13 0.49 -18.71 12.76
N SER A 14 1.81 -18.69 12.98
CA SER A 14 2.45 -17.44 13.40
C SER A 14 2.16 -16.38 12.34
N VAL A 15 2.04 -15.11 12.75
CA VAL A 15 1.82 -13.97 11.82
C VAL A 15 2.79 -14.01 10.64
N VAL A 16 4.00 -14.55 10.83
CA VAL A 16 5.00 -14.77 9.78
C VAL A 16 4.55 -15.80 8.73
N CYS A 17 3.86 -16.86 9.13
CA CYS A 17 3.26 -17.83 8.20
C CYS A 17 2.15 -17.20 7.37
N TRP A 18 1.30 -16.38 7.99
CA TRP A 18 0.25 -15.65 7.26
C TRP A 18 0.84 -14.63 6.28
N ILE A 19 1.84 -13.85 6.72
CA ILE A 19 2.58 -12.94 5.82
C ILE A 19 3.20 -13.69 4.63
N LYS A 20 3.70 -14.92 4.83
CA LYS A 20 4.24 -15.72 3.72
C LYS A 20 3.17 -16.14 2.71
N GLN A 21 1.92 -16.33 3.13
CA GLN A 21 0.80 -16.61 2.21
C GLN A 21 0.40 -15.38 1.39
N LEU A 22 0.75 -14.16 1.86
CA LEU A 22 0.55 -12.92 1.11
C LEU A 22 1.56 -12.72 -0.02
N VAL A 23 2.56 -13.60 -0.11
CA VAL A 23 3.68 -13.50 -1.05
C VAL A 23 3.54 -14.53 -2.16
N ASP A 24 3.56 -14.05 -3.41
CA ASP A 24 3.51 -14.92 -4.58
C ASP A 24 4.88 -15.57 -4.86
N THR A 25 4.87 -16.85 -5.26
CA THR A 25 6.04 -17.64 -5.65
C THR A 25 5.88 -18.08 -7.11
N GLY A 26 6.21 -17.16 -8.01
CA GLY A 26 5.69 -17.14 -9.38
C GLY A 26 6.12 -18.26 -10.33
N ASP A 27 5.29 -18.38 -11.37
CA ASP A 27 5.62 -18.76 -12.75
C ASP A 27 4.39 -18.39 -13.61
N GLU A 28 4.43 -17.33 -14.44
CA GLU A 28 3.45 -17.13 -15.54
C GLU A 28 3.74 -15.95 -16.50
N GLU A 29 3.30 -16.08 -17.76
CA GLU A 29 3.47 -15.13 -18.89
C GLU A 29 2.69 -13.81 -18.73
N VAL A 30 3.23 -12.70 -19.29
CA VAL A 30 2.78 -11.33 -19.02
C VAL A 30 1.55 -10.90 -19.83
N THR A 31 0.38 -10.80 -19.20
CA THR A 31 -0.88 -10.34 -19.86
C THR A 31 -1.66 -9.24 -19.11
N SER A 32 -1.28 -8.83 -17.89
CA SER A 32 -2.05 -7.87 -17.07
C SER A 32 -1.18 -6.79 -16.39
N PHE A 33 -1.79 -5.70 -15.90
CA PHE A 33 -1.09 -4.66 -15.12
C PHE A 33 -0.48 -5.24 -13.83
N LEU A 34 -1.20 -6.17 -13.19
CA LEU A 34 -0.72 -6.89 -12.02
C LEU A 34 0.54 -7.69 -12.36
N GLN A 35 0.55 -8.39 -13.49
CA GLN A 35 1.71 -9.13 -13.97
C GLN A 35 2.87 -8.19 -14.31
N PHE A 36 2.61 -7.03 -14.91
CA PHE A 36 3.63 -5.99 -15.10
C PHE A 36 4.24 -5.56 -13.76
N THR A 37 3.42 -5.30 -12.74
CA THR A 37 3.94 -4.90 -11.43
C THR A 37 4.73 -6.00 -10.75
N LYS A 38 4.32 -7.27 -10.87
CA LYS A 38 5.08 -8.43 -10.37
C LYS A 38 6.45 -8.51 -11.04
N THR A 39 6.48 -8.51 -12.37
CA THR A 39 7.75 -8.53 -13.14
C THR A 39 8.65 -7.33 -12.82
N TRP A 40 8.07 -6.15 -12.60
CA TRP A 40 8.84 -4.97 -12.21
C TRP A 40 9.42 -5.10 -10.81
N VAL A 41 8.63 -5.57 -9.83
CA VAL A 41 9.11 -5.80 -8.47
C VAL A 41 10.22 -6.85 -8.49
N GLU A 42 10.07 -7.97 -9.19
CA GLU A 42 11.11 -9.00 -9.34
C GLU A 42 12.42 -8.43 -9.90
N LYS A 43 12.34 -7.57 -10.92
CA LYS A 43 13.53 -6.92 -11.52
C LYS A 43 14.25 -5.98 -10.56
N VAL A 44 13.53 -5.31 -9.68
CA VAL A 44 14.10 -4.34 -8.72
C VAL A 44 14.45 -5.00 -7.38
N ASN A 45 13.83 -6.13 -7.06
CA ASN A 45 14.00 -6.83 -5.80
C ASN A 45 15.42 -7.39 -5.67
N ARG A 46 16.11 -6.98 -4.60
CA ARG A 46 17.45 -7.49 -4.22
C ARG A 46 17.40 -8.36 -2.96
N GLY A 47 16.26 -9.01 -2.73
CA GLY A 47 16.02 -9.87 -1.56
C GLY A 47 15.37 -9.15 -0.36
N GLY A 48 14.81 -7.95 -0.56
CA GLY A 48 14.21 -7.14 0.51
C GLY A 48 12.78 -6.67 0.24
N LEU A 49 12.23 -6.96 -0.95
CA LEU A 49 10.85 -6.64 -1.30
C LEU A 49 9.99 -7.90 -1.25
N PHE A 50 8.76 -7.73 -0.80
CA PHE A 50 7.72 -8.76 -0.84
C PHE A 50 6.92 -8.59 -2.12
N LEU A 51 6.73 -9.67 -2.86
CA LEU A 51 5.72 -9.73 -3.91
C LEU A 51 4.36 -9.80 -3.22
N VAL A 52 3.40 -9.02 -3.72
CA VAL A 52 2.04 -9.01 -3.19
C VAL A 52 1.20 -9.96 -4.03
N ASN A 53 0.45 -10.85 -3.39
CA ASN A 53 -0.49 -11.73 -4.08
C ASN A 53 -1.70 -10.96 -4.62
N ASP A 54 -2.45 -11.60 -5.51
CA ASP A 54 -3.53 -10.95 -6.25
C ASP A 54 -4.67 -10.51 -5.34
N SER A 55 -5.01 -11.32 -4.33
CA SER A 55 -6.08 -11.01 -3.38
C SER A 55 -5.77 -9.77 -2.53
N LEU A 56 -4.53 -9.62 -2.05
CA LEU A 56 -4.13 -8.43 -1.30
C LEU A 56 -4.04 -7.20 -2.22
N TYR A 57 -3.65 -7.39 -3.48
CA TYR A 57 -3.72 -6.31 -4.48
C TYR A 57 -5.15 -5.81 -4.68
N GLU A 58 -6.14 -6.70 -4.81
CA GLU A 58 -7.56 -6.33 -4.93
C GLU A 58 -8.06 -5.53 -3.73
N VAL A 59 -7.70 -5.92 -2.50
CA VAL A 59 -7.99 -5.15 -1.29
C VAL A 59 -7.46 -3.71 -1.41
N PHE A 60 -6.19 -3.54 -1.83
CA PHE A 60 -5.62 -2.20 -2.00
C PHE A 60 -6.27 -1.41 -3.13
N VAL A 61 -6.71 -2.05 -4.21
CA VAL A 61 -7.44 -1.39 -5.29
C VAL A 61 -8.80 -0.88 -4.79
N ALA A 62 -9.57 -1.73 -4.09
CA ALA A 62 -10.85 -1.33 -3.52
C ALA A 62 -10.69 -0.16 -2.53
N MET A 63 -9.70 -0.25 -1.63
CA MET A 63 -9.34 0.83 -0.70
C MET A 63 -8.97 2.12 -1.43
N GLU A 64 -8.21 2.03 -2.51
CA GLU A 64 -7.79 3.18 -3.29
C GLU A 64 -8.97 3.87 -3.98
N VAL A 65 -9.91 3.11 -4.55
CA VAL A 65 -11.11 3.64 -5.21
C VAL A 65 -11.92 4.50 -4.24
N VAL A 66 -12.11 4.02 -3.01
CA VAL A 66 -12.83 4.75 -1.95
C VAL A 66 -12.01 5.95 -1.47
N LEU A 67 -10.73 5.76 -1.13
CA LEU A 67 -9.87 6.81 -0.60
C LEU A 67 -9.70 8.00 -1.56
N ARG A 68 -9.62 7.73 -2.88
CA ARG A 68 -9.52 8.78 -3.91
C ARG A 68 -10.69 9.77 -3.89
N LYS A 69 -11.87 9.35 -3.46
CA LYS A 69 -13.05 10.25 -3.33
C LYS A 69 -12.78 11.35 -2.31
N PHE A 70 -12.02 11.05 -1.26
CA PHE A 70 -11.64 11.99 -0.21
C PHE A 70 -10.37 12.76 -0.55
N LEU A 71 -9.37 12.13 -1.16
CA LEU A 71 -8.13 12.83 -1.52
C LEU A 71 -8.39 13.95 -2.54
N LYS A 72 -9.33 13.77 -3.48
CA LYS A 72 -9.71 14.82 -4.44
C LYS A 72 -10.28 16.08 -3.79
N THR A 73 -10.85 15.98 -2.60
CA THR A 73 -11.43 17.14 -1.89
C THR A 73 -10.42 17.80 -0.95
N VAL A 74 -9.25 17.19 -0.75
CA VAL A 74 -8.17 17.77 0.06
C VAL A 74 -7.62 19.00 -0.67
N SER A 75 -7.62 20.12 0.04
CA SER A 75 -7.03 21.39 -0.40
C SER A 75 -6.06 21.89 0.66
N VAL A 76 -5.36 23.00 0.38
CA VAL A 76 -4.43 23.62 1.35
C VAL A 76 -5.14 24.00 2.65
N ASP A 77 -6.43 24.34 2.58
CA ASP A 77 -7.24 24.78 3.71
C ASP A 77 -8.10 23.67 4.33
N HIS A 78 -8.16 22.49 3.71
CA HIS A 78 -8.96 21.36 4.16
C HIS A 78 -8.09 20.13 4.38
N ARG A 79 -7.90 19.76 5.66
CA ARG A 79 -7.19 18.54 6.03
C ARG A 79 -8.08 17.33 5.81
N LEU A 80 -7.45 16.22 5.46
CA LEU A 80 -8.11 14.92 5.41
C LEU A 80 -8.52 14.52 6.84
N ASP A 81 -9.82 14.35 7.06
CA ASP A 81 -10.36 13.76 8.28
C ASP A 81 -10.09 12.24 8.27
N LYS A 82 -8.98 11.85 8.89
CA LYS A 82 -8.50 10.46 8.87
C LYS A 82 -9.45 9.51 9.57
N ASP A 83 -10.10 9.93 10.66
CA ASP A 83 -10.97 9.06 11.45
C ASP A 83 -12.26 8.78 10.69
N ARG A 84 -12.82 9.81 10.05
CA ARG A 84 -13.97 9.63 9.15
C ARG A 84 -13.64 8.73 7.96
N VAL A 85 -12.49 8.94 7.33
CA VAL A 85 -12.05 8.13 6.19
C VAL A 85 -11.81 6.68 6.61
N PHE A 86 -11.21 6.47 7.78
CA PHE A 86 -11.01 5.16 8.37
C PHE A 86 -12.35 4.44 8.57
N ALA A 87 -13.32 5.08 9.22
CA ALA A 87 -14.64 4.50 9.45
C ALA A 87 -15.33 4.07 8.14
N ILE A 88 -15.27 4.92 7.11
CA ILE A 88 -15.86 4.63 5.79
C ILE A 88 -15.15 3.45 5.11
N LEU A 89 -13.81 3.42 5.14
CA LEU A 89 -13.06 2.30 4.57
C LEU A 89 -13.30 0.99 5.33
N SER A 90 -13.47 1.05 6.66
CA SER A 90 -13.73 -0.13 7.48
C SER A 90 -15.12 -0.72 7.30
N GLU A 91 -16.08 0.05 6.79
CA GLU A 91 -17.46 -0.39 6.58
C GLU A 91 -17.81 -0.65 5.11
N ASP A 92 -16.86 -0.40 4.19
CA ASP A 92 -17.11 -0.57 2.75
C ASP A 92 -17.25 -2.05 2.38
N ASN A 93 -18.37 -2.39 1.75
CA ASN A 93 -18.72 -3.77 1.41
C ASN A 93 -17.72 -4.43 0.46
N GLU A 94 -17.17 -3.69 -0.49
CA GLU A 94 -16.23 -4.24 -1.49
C GLU A 94 -14.89 -4.52 -0.84
N ILE A 95 -14.40 -3.59 0.00
CA ILE A 95 -13.18 -3.78 0.78
C ILE A 95 -13.34 -4.97 1.74
N GLN A 96 -14.46 -5.04 2.47
CA GLN A 96 -14.76 -6.14 3.39
C GLN A 96 -14.85 -7.49 2.67
N PHE A 97 -15.46 -7.52 1.48
CA PHE A 97 -15.52 -8.72 0.65
C PHE A 97 -14.11 -9.22 0.29
N HIS A 98 -13.27 -8.38 -0.31
CA HIS A 98 -11.90 -8.79 -0.66
C HIS A 98 -11.05 -9.12 0.57
N TRP A 99 -11.23 -8.39 1.68
CA TRP A 99 -10.57 -8.71 2.95
C TRP A 99 -10.96 -10.09 3.45
N SER A 100 -12.26 -10.44 3.46
CA SER A 100 -12.73 -11.74 3.93
C SER A 100 -12.20 -12.91 3.09
N MET A 101 -12.05 -12.71 1.78
CA MET A 101 -11.47 -13.71 0.88
C MET A 101 -9.97 -13.93 1.15
N MET A 102 -9.25 -12.87 1.52
CA MET A 102 -7.81 -12.93 1.78
C MET A 102 -7.47 -13.37 3.21
N ALA A 103 -8.27 -12.94 4.18
CA ALA A 103 -8.08 -13.19 5.60
C ALA A 103 -8.84 -14.42 6.12
N PHE A 104 -9.24 -15.34 5.24
CA PHE A 104 -10.06 -16.51 5.60
C PHE A 104 -9.39 -17.44 6.63
N ASP A 105 -8.05 -17.46 6.65
CA ASP A 105 -7.22 -18.23 7.59
C ASP A 105 -6.96 -17.50 8.92
N LEU A 106 -7.33 -16.23 9.03
CA LEU A 106 -7.21 -15.48 10.29
C LEU A 106 -8.42 -15.73 11.18
N ASP A 107 -8.17 -15.85 12.48
CA ASP A 107 -9.24 -15.96 13.46
C ASP A 107 -10.03 -14.64 13.60
N GLU A 108 -11.22 -14.75 14.18
CA GLU A 108 -12.20 -13.66 14.33
C GLU A 108 -11.68 -12.50 15.20
N GLU A 109 -10.67 -12.72 16.04
CA GLU A 109 -10.04 -11.68 16.85
C GLU A 109 -8.88 -11.00 16.10
N THR A 110 -8.01 -11.78 15.45
CA THR A 110 -6.82 -11.28 14.76
C THR A 110 -7.17 -10.53 13.47
N SER A 111 -8.10 -11.06 12.68
CA SER A 111 -8.50 -10.49 11.38
C SER A 111 -8.87 -9.00 11.44
N PRO A 112 -9.82 -8.56 12.30
CA PRO A 112 -10.18 -7.14 12.38
C PRO A 112 -9.04 -6.26 12.89
N CYS A 113 -8.18 -6.76 13.79
CA CYS A 113 -7.02 -6.01 14.29
C CYS A 113 -6.00 -5.75 13.19
N VAL A 114 -5.65 -6.78 12.41
CA VAL A 114 -4.70 -6.65 11.30
C VAL A 114 -5.28 -5.73 10.22
N PHE A 115 -6.56 -5.89 9.90
CA PHE A 115 -7.23 -5.04 8.93
C PHE A 115 -7.19 -3.56 9.33
N ALA A 116 -7.52 -3.26 10.59
CA ALA A 116 -7.47 -1.90 11.11
C ALA A 116 -6.06 -1.27 10.99
N GLU A 117 -5.00 -2.03 11.29
CA GLU A 117 -3.63 -1.53 11.13
C GLU A 117 -3.26 -1.29 9.66
N ILE A 118 -3.68 -2.19 8.75
CA ILE A 118 -3.50 -2.01 7.30
C ILE A 118 -4.21 -0.74 6.82
N LEU A 119 -5.46 -0.51 7.22
CA LEU A 119 -6.21 0.69 6.86
C LEU A 119 -5.49 1.97 7.34
N LYS A 120 -5.05 2.01 8.61
CA LYS A 120 -4.33 3.18 9.17
C LYS A 120 -3.05 3.48 8.40
N LEU A 121 -2.26 2.44 8.11
CA LEU A 121 -1.02 2.56 7.35
C LEU A 121 -1.30 3.03 5.92
N PHE A 122 -2.29 2.43 5.26
CA PHE A 122 -2.65 2.78 3.89
C PHE A 122 -3.08 4.25 3.76
N ILE A 123 -4.00 4.71 4.61
CA ILE A 123 -4.44 6.13 4.64
C ILE A 123 -3.24 7.05 4.83
N THR A 124 -2.33 6.68 5.73
CA THR A 124 -1.14 7.48 6.03
C THR A 124 -0.18 7.56 4.83
N VAL A 125 0.20 6.42 4.26
CA VAL A 125 1.12 6.36 3.11
C VAL A 125 0.52 7.09 1.90
N ARG A 126 -0.75 6.82 1.57
CA ARG A 126 -1.41 7.46 0.43
C ARG A 126 -1.62 8.96 0.65
N GLY A 127 -1.97 9.37 1.87
CA GLY A 127 -2.09 10.79 2.24
C GLY A 127 -0.78 11.55 2.03
N PHE A 128 0.36 11.00 2.48
CA PHE A 128 1.67 11.63 2.26
C PHE A 128 2.08 11.65 0.79
N ALA A 129 1.84 10.57 0.05
CA ALA A 129 2.13 10.51 -1.38
C ALA A 129 1.33 11.56 -2.15
N TYR A 130 0.05 11.73 -1.81
CA TYR A 130 -0.83 12.73 -2.43
C TYR A 130 -0.41 14.16 -2.10
N ALA A 131 -0.12 14.46 -0.83
CA ALA A 131 0.39 15.77 -0.42
C ALA A 131 1.70 16.12 -1.13
N SER A 132 2.60 15.15 -1.27
CA SER A 132 3.87 15.31 -2.00
C SER A 132 3.62 15.65 -3.47
N ALA A 133 2.67 14.97 -4.12
CA ALA A 133 2.29 15.24 -5.50
C ALA A 133 1.72 16.66 -5.69
N ILE A 134 0.85 17.13 -4.80
CA ILE A 134 0.34 18.52 -4.82
C ILE A 134 1.48 19.52 -4.71
N VAL A 135 2.37 19.33 -3.73
CA VAL A 135 3.50 20.23 -3.51
C VAL A 135 4.42 20.26 -4.73
N ASP A 136 4.67 19.12 -5.36
CA ASP A 136 5.52 19.04 -6.54
C ASP A 136 4.86 19.66 -7.77
N ASP A 137 3.55 19.53 -7.93
CA ASP A 137 2.80 20.23 -8.97
C ASP A 137 2.85 21.75 -8.78
N TYR A 138 2.63 22.24 -7.55
CA TYR A 138 2.78 23.65 -7.21
C TYR A 138 4.19 24.20 -7.49
N LYS A 139 5.24 23.44 -7.16
CA LYS A 139 6.62 23.83 -7.48
C LYS A 139 6.89 23.91 -8.98
N ARG A 140 6.22 23.09 -9.79
CA ARG A 140 6.32 23.11 -11.27
C ARG A 140 5.61 24.32 -11.84
N THR A 141 4.38 24.60 -11.42
CA THR A 141 3.60 25.76 -11.88
C THR A 141 4.24 27.09 -11.48
N CYS A 142 4.80 27.19 -10.28
CA CYS A 142 5.50 28.39 -9.80
C CYS A 142 6.94 28.56 -10.34
N GLY A 143 7.41 27.66 -11.22
CA GLY A 143 8.75 27.71 -11.81
C GLY A 143 9.92 27.56 -10.82
N LEU A 144 9.66 27.11 -9.58
CA LEU A 144 10.66 26.95 -8.52
C LEU A 144 11.67 25.83 -8.85
N THR A 145 11.23 24.79 -9.57
CA THR A 145 12.12 23.72 -10.05
C THR A 145 13.10 24.19 -11.15
N ASN A 146 12.75 25.23 -11.90
CA ASN A 146 13.60 25.77 -12.97
C ASN A 146 14.73 26.68 -12.47
N LYS A 147 14.57 27.31 -11.28
CA LYS A 147 15.62 28.13 -10.67
C LYS A 147 16.87 27.30 -10.31
N ARG A 148 16.67 26.09 -9.77
CA ARG A 148 17.77 25.14 -9.47
C ARG A 148 18.47 24.62 -10.74
N LYS A 149 17.71 24.30 -11.79
CA LYS A 149 18.27 23.85 -13.08
C LYS A 149 19.09 24.95 -13.77
N LYS A 150 18.66 26.22 -13.69
CA LYS A 150 19.45 27.36 -14.20
C LYS A 150 20.75 27.56 -13.42
N ALA A 151 20.72 27.44 -12.09
CA ALA A 151 21.93 27.54 -11.26
C ALA A 151 22.95 26.43 -11.59
N LEU A 152 22.48 25.18 -11.66
CA LEU A 152 23.33 24.03 -11.98
C LEU A 152 23.97 24.15 -13.38
N ARG A 153 23.20 24.61 -14.39
CA ARG A 153 23.73 24.88 -15.74
C ARG A 153 24.80 25.98 -15.74
N LYS A 154 24.65 26.99 -14.88
CA LYS A 154 25.62 28.09 -14.74
C LYS A 154 26.91 27.63 -14.06
N GLU A 155 26.82 26.73 -13.09
CA GLU A 155 27.97 26.12 -12.42
C GLU A 155 28.71 25.14 -13.34
N LEU A 156 28.00 24.27 -14.06
CA LEU A 156 28.60 23.36 -15.05
C LEU A 156 29.32 24.13 -16.17
N LYS A 157 28.73 25.23 -16.66
CA LYS A 157 29.39 26.08 -17.67
C LYS A 157 30.67 26.73 -17.12
N LYS A 158 30.62 27.25 -15.89
CA LYS A 158 31.82 27.77 -15.20
C LYS A 158 32.91 26.72 -14.95
N ALA A 159 32.53 25.46 -14.74
CA ALA A 159 33.47 24.36 -14.53
C ALA A 159 34.07 23.85 -15.85
N SER A 160 33.33 23.95 -16.96
CA SER A 160 33.80 23.61 -18.32
C SER A 160 34.75 24.66 -18.92
N ASP A 161 34.64 25.91 -18.47
CA ASP A 161 35.45 27.04 -18.96
C ASP A 161 36.76 27.25 -18.14
N LYS A 162 37.09 26.32 -17.24
CA LYS A 162 38.35 26.26 -16.47
C LYS A 162 39.16 25.04 -16.88
#